data_AF-A0A940RP85-F1
#
_entry.id   AF-A0A940RP85-F1
#
_cell.length_a   1.000
_cell.length_b   1.000
_cell.length_c   1.000
_cell.angle_alpha   90.00
_cell.angle_beta   90.00
_cell.angle_gamma   90.00
#
_symmetry.space_group_name_H-M   'P 1'
#
loop_
_entity.id
_entity.type
_entity.pdbx_description
1 polymer ?
#
loop_
_entity_poly.entity_id
_entity_poly.type
_entity_poly.pdbx_seq_one_letter_code
_entity_poly.pdbx_strand_id
1 'polypeptide(L)' 'MFSALFVIAIMGCGEDSTPCRDQRVETQRYESAASCRAAIPAALRRSTDVDYPVITAECRPLTSATRFEPRPSERPVNG' A
#
# COMPACT_ATOMS: atom_id res chain seq x y z
N MET A 1 3.10 -19.49 -18.54
CA MET A 1 3.27 -19.56 -17.07
C MET A 1 3.31 -18.13 -16.57
N PHE A 2 2.36 -17.70 -15.74
CA PHE A 2 2.34 -16.35 -15.17
C PHE A 2 2.59 -16.47 -13.67
N SER A 3 3.79 -16.11 -13.22
CA SER A 3 4.09 -15.98 -11.80
C SER A 3 3.43 -14.70 -11.30
N ALA A 4 2.35 -14.84 -10.53
CA ALA A 4 1.74 -13.68 -9.88
C ALA A 4 2.71 -13.17 -8.81
N LEU A 5 3.16 -11.93 -8.97
CA LEU A 5 3.94 -11.25 -7.93
C LEU A 5 3.00 -10.62 -6.92
N PHE A 6 3.47 -10.49 -5.69
CA PHE A 6 2.77 -9.86 -4.58
C PHE A 6 3.62 -8.72 -4.04
N VAL A 7 2.98 -7.68 -3.56
CA VAL A 7 3.61 -6.54 -2.89
C VAL A 7 2.88 -6.21 -1.60
N ILE A 8 3.59 -5.57 -0.68
CA ILE A 8 3.01 -5.07 0.56
C ILE A 8 2.59 -3.61 0.33
N ALA A 9 1.30 -3.33 0.51
CA ALA A 9 0.76 -1.98 0.50
C ALA A 9 0.53 -1.53 1.96
N ILE A 10 1.14 -0.41 2.32
CA ILE A 10 0.96 0.26 3.60
C ILE A 10 -0.12 1.32 3.44
N MET A 11 -1.14 1.23 4.27
CA MET A 11 -2.24 2.18 4.33
C MET A 11 -2.26 2.91 5.67
N GLY A 12 -2.52 4.21 5.62
CA GLY A 12 -2.80 5.04 6.78
C GLY A 12 -4.31 5.15 6.98
N CYS A 13 -4.77 4.84 8.19
CA CYS A 13 -6.17 4.98 8.59
C CYS A 13 -6.28 6.18 9.55
N GLY A 14 -7.17 7.12 9.22
CA GLY A 14 -7.45 8.27 10.07
C GLY A 14 -8.29 7.89 11.29
N GLU A 15 -8.38 8.83 12.22
CA GLU A 15 -9.19 8.72 13.44
C GLU A 15 -10.66 9.11 13.21
N ASP A 16 -10.91 10.07 12.31
CA ASP A 16 -12.23 10.20 11.68
C ASP A 16 -12.45 8.96 10.82
N SER A 17 -13.67 8.43 10.77
CA SER A 17 -14.13 7.22 10.06
C SER A 17 -13.84 7.15 8.55
N THR A 18 -12.95 8.02 8.07
CA THR A 18 -12.26 7.96 6.79
C THR A 18 -11.69 6.56 6.50
N PRO A 19 -11.95 6.04 5.28
CA PRO A 19 -11.36 4.78 4.85
C PRO A 19 -9.84 4.93 4.75
N CYS A 20 -9.13 3.85 5.08
CA CYS A 20 -7.68 3.82 4.99
C CYS A 20 -7.22 4.17 3.57
N ARG A 21 -6.21 5.03 3.47
CA ARG A 21 -5.62 5.50 2.21
C ARG A 21 -4.27 4.85 2.01
N ASP A 22 -3.97 4.47 0.78
CA ASP A 22 -2.63 4.00 0.41
C ASP A 22 -1.62 5.13 0.64
N GLN A 23 -0.67 4.88 1.54
CA GLN A 23 0.42 5.82 1.87
C GLN A 23 1.71 5.43 1.18
N ARG A 24 2.02 4.14 1.16
CA ARG A 24 3.27 3.63 0.63
C ARG A 24 3.10 2.21 0.12
N VAL A 25 3.71 1.89 -1.02
CA VAL A 25 3.80 0.50 -1.50
C VAL A 25 5.27 0.09 -1.44
N GLU A 26 5.53 -1.06 -0.81
CA GLU A 26 6.89 -1.60 -0.75
C GLU A 26 7.39 -1.97 -2.14
N THR A 27 8.64 -1.61 -2.43
CA THR A 27 9.28 -1.95 -3.70
C THR A 27 9.61 -3.44 -3.79
N GLN A 28 9.75 -4.11 -2.65
CA GLN A 28 10.03 -5.54 -2.57
C GLN A 28 8.84 -6.35 -3.07
N ARG A 29 9.12 -7.26 -4.01
CA ARG A 29 8.15 -8.15 -4.65
C ARG A 29 8.35 -9.58 -4.16
N TYR A 30 7.25 -10.32 -4.03
CA TYR A 30 7.24 -11.71 -3.58
C TYR A 30 6.57 -12.59 -4.62
N GLU A 31 7.07 -13.81 -4.81
CA GLU A 31 6.48 -14.78 -5.75
C GLU A 31 5.29 -15.55 -5.15
N SER A 32 5.04 -15.38 -3.85
CA SER A 32 3.99 -16.08 -3.10
C SER A 32 3.32 -15.17 -2.08
N ALA A 33 2.01 -15.32 -1.95
CA ALA A 33 1.22 -14.64 -0.92
C ALA A 33 1.67 -15.02 0.51
N ALA A 34 2.16 -16.25 0.72
CA ALA A 34 2.68 -16.68 2.02
C ALA A 34 3.95 -15.89 2.40
N SER A 35 4.90 -15.77 1.45
CA SER A 35 6.13 -15.01 1.65
C SER A 35 5.86 -13.52 1.87
N CYS A 36 4.90 -12.96 1.11
CA CYS A 36 4.47 -11.58 1.31
C CYS A 36 3.92 -11.35 2.73
N ARG A 37 2.99 -12.20 3.19
CA ARG A 37 2.36 -12.04 4.52
C ARG A 37 3.36 -12.18 5.65
N ALA A 38 4.32 -13.09 5.53
CA ALA A 38 5.38 -13.26 6.52
C ALA A 38 6.27 -12.00 6.67
N ALA A 39 6.38 -11.19 5.61
CA ALA A 39 7.19 -9.98 5.61
C ALA A 39 6.43 -8.71 6.09
N ILE A 40 5.11 -8.78 6.27
CA ILE A 40 4.27 -7.67 6.75
C ILE A 40 4.81 -7.04 8.05
N PRO A 41 5.14 -7.81 9.11
CA PRO A 41 5.61 -7.22 10.36
C PRO A 41 6.93 -6.44 10.18
N ALA A 42 7.80 -6.91 9.30
CA ALA A 42 9.04 -6.21 8.99
C ALA A 42 8.80 -4.91 8.20
N ALA A 43 7.84 -4.90 7.27
CA ALA A 43 7.46 -3.71 6.51
C ALA A 43 6.80 -2.63 7.40
N LEU A 44 5.90 -3.03 8.30
CA LEU A 44 5.28 -2.12 9.27
C LEU A 44 6.32 -1.45 10.16
N ARG A 45 7.29 -2.22 10.68
CA ARG A 45 8.39 -1.66 11.50
C ARG A 45 9.28 -0.67 10.76
N ARG A 46 9.35 -0.75 9.42
CA ARG A 46 10.10 0.22 8.58
C ARG A 46 9.25 1.43 8.18
N SER A 47 7.93 1.32 8.29
CA SER A 47 6.98 2.35 7.89
C SER A 47 6.55 3.24 9.07
N THR A 48 7.42 3.37 10.07
CA THR A 48 7.21 4.24 11.25
C THR A 48 7.31 5.72 10.92
N ASP A 49 7.76 6.06 9.71
CA ASP A 49 7.82 7.41 9.14
C ASP A 49 6.48 7.87 8.55
N VAL A 50 5.48 7.00 8.47
CA VAL A 50 4.15 7.37 7.97
C VAL A 50 3.41 8.15 9.04
N ASP A 51 3.11 9.42 8.76
CA ASP A 51 2.33 10.33 9.63
C ASP A 51 0.84 9.96 9.67
N TYR A 52 0.52 8.82 10.28
CA TYR A 52 -0.85 8.39 10.53
C TYR A 52 -0.99 7.79 11.93
N PRO A 53 -2.12 8.05 12.63
CA PRO A 53 -2.36 7.51 13.97
C PRO A 53 -2.43 5.98 13.95
N VAL A 54 -2.94 5.41 12.87
CA VAL A 54 -3.03 3.97 12.66
C VAL A 54 -2.49 3.64 11.27
N ILE A 55 -1.52 2.74 11.21
CA ILE A 55 -1.00 2.18 9.96
C ILE A 55 -1.33 0.70 9.87
N THR A 56 -1.71 0.26 8.67
CA THR A 56 -1.98 -1.14 8.35
C THR A 56 -1.21 -1.53 7.10
N ALA A 57 -1.00 -2.83 6.93
CA ALA A 57 -0.27 -3.37 5.80
C ALA A 57 -1.04 -4.55 5.22
N GLU A 58 -1.12 -4.60 3.89
CA GLU A 58 -1.87 -5.63 3.17
C GLU A 58 -1.03 -6.21 2.04
N CYS A 59 -1.09 -7.53 1.87
CA CYS A 59 -0.48 -8.20 0.73
C CYS A 59 -1.44 -8.25 -0.43
N ARG A 60 -1.07 -7.55 -1.51
CA ARG A 60 -1.89 -7.46 -2.72
C ARG A 60 -1.14 -8.07 -3.91
N PRO A 61 -1.84 -8.74 -4.84
CA PRO A 61 -1.26 -9.12 -6.12
C PRO A 61 -0.78 -7.87 -6.85
N LEU A 62 0.46 -7.89 -7.35
CA LEU A 62 1.01 -6.84 -8.19
C LEU A 62 0.39 -6.98 -9.58
N THR A 63 -0.71 -6.26 -9.78
CA THR A 63 -1.37 -6.15 -11.09
C THR A 63 -0.89 -4.86 -11.77
N SER A 64 -1.07 -4.75 -13.09
CA SER A 64 -0.72 -3.52 -13.81
C SER A 64 -1.47 -2.27 -13.29
N ALA A 65 -2.59 -2.45 -12.58
CA ALA A 65 -3.34 -1.39 -11.91
C ALA A 65 -2.78 -0.98 -10.54
N THR A 66 -1.89 -1.78 -9.94
CA THR A 66 -1.17 -1.46 -8.70
C THR A 66 -0.04 -0.45 -8.91
N ARG A 67 0.17 0.02 -10.14
CA ARG A 67 0.97 1.22 -10.37
C ARG A 67 0.29 2.34 -9.61
N PHE A 68 0.91 2.78 -8.52
CA PHE A 68 0.59 4.02 -7.85
C PHE A 68 0.83 5.14 -8.87
N GLU A 69 -0.16 5.37 -9.73
CA GLU A 69 -0.20 6.54 -10.58
C GLU A 69 -0.31 7.71 -9.60
N PRO A 70 0.66 8.64 -9.54
CA PRO A 70 0.45 9.88 -8.81
C PRO A 70 -0.80 10.50 -9.41
N ARG A 71 -1.90 10.55 -8.65
CA ARG A 71 -3.20 10.94 -9.21
C ARG A 71 -3.03 12.31 -9.90
N PRO A 72 -3.26 12.45 -11.21
CA PRO A 72 -3.42 13.77 -11.83
C PRO A 72 -4.86 14.22 -11.51
N SER A 73 -5.13 14.55 -10.25
CA SER A 73 -6.48 14.86 -9.77
C SER A 73 -6.49 15.98 -8.75
N GLU A 74 -5.78 17.06 -9.06
CA GLU A 74 -6.11 18.40 -8.60
C GLU A 74 -6.55 19.21 -9.82
N ARG A 75 -7.63 18.78 -10.50
CA ARG A 75 -8.36 19.74 -11.34
C ARG A 75 -9.14 20.63 -10.38
N PRO A 76 -8.85 21.94 -10.28
CA PRO A 76 -9.66 22.82 -9.46
C PRO A 76 -11.06 22.83 -10.06
N VAL A 77 -12.06 22.50 -9.24
CA VAL A 77 -13.45 22.83 -9.53
C VAL A 77 -13.56 24.35 -9.38
N ASN A 78 -13.37 25.09 -10.48
CA ASN A 78 -13.68 26.51 -10.50
C ASN A 78 -15.18 26.68 -10.74
N GLY A 79 -15.78 27.60 -9.98
CA GLY A 79 -17.24 27.78 -9.82
C GLY A 79 -17.93 28.59 -10.89
#